data_AF-A0A9E2H2L3-F1
#
_entry.id   AF-A0A9E2H2L3-F1
#
_cell.length_a   1.000
_cell.length_b   1.000
_cell.length_c   1.000
_cell.angle_alpha   90.00
_cell.angle_beta   90.00
_cell.angle_gamma   90.00
#
_symmetry.space_group_name_H-M   'P 1'
#
loop_
_entity.id
_entity.type
_entity.pdbx_description
1 polymer ?
#
loop_
_entity_poly.entity_id
_entity_poly.type
_entity_poly.pdbx_seq_one_letter_code
_entity_poly.pdbx_strand_id
1 'polypeptide(L)' 'MLEIHKNIVVDENDKPIAVQIPIEEFERIEEVIENYGLAKLMDEVAGDEQLSVQEAKHFYGSLKQDVES' A
#
# COMPACT_ATOMS: atom_id res chain seq x y z
N MET A 1 -12.44 8.80 12.43
CA MET A 1 -11.20 9.37 11.86
C MET A 1 -10.06 8.86 12.73
N LEU A 2 -8.93 8.43 12.16
CA LEU A 2 -7.79 7.98 12.96
C LEU A 2 -7.34 9.16 13.82
N GLU A 3 -7.27 8.98 15.14
CA GLU A 3 -6.65 9.97 16.01
C GLU A 3 -5.14 9.81 15.90
N ILE A 4 -4.45 10.88 15.51
CA ILE A 4 -3.00 10.91 15.28
C ILE A 4 -2.39 11.90 16.27
N HIS A 5 -1.59 11.40 17.19
CA HIS A 5 -0.85 12.20 18.16
C HIS A 5 0.38 12.79 17.48
N LYS A 6 0.30 14.07 17.12
CA LYS A 6 1.38 14.75 16.38
C LYS A 6 2.01 15.88 17.18
N ASN A 7 3.33 15.96 17.09
CA ASN A 7 4.11 17.12 17.46
C ASN A 7 4.63 17.81 16.20
N ILE A 8 4.63 19.13 16.20
CA ILE A 8 5.21 19.93 15.10
C ILE A 8 6.64 20.29 15.48
N VAL A 9 7.59 19.95 14.62
CA VAL A 9 8.99 20.35 14.76
C VAL A 9 9.18 21.65 13.99
N VAL A 10 9.72 22.67 14.65
CA VAL A 10 9.98 24.00 14.07
C VAL A 10 11.48 24.27 13.97
N ASP A 11 11.88 25.15 13.03
CA ASP A 11 13.25 25.67 12.93
C ASP A 11 13.48 26.87 13.87
N GLU A 12 14.66 27.51 13.77
CA GLU A 12 15.04 28.67 14.59
C GLU A 12 14.18 29.92 14.37
N ASN A 13 13.38 29.96 13.31
CA ASN A 13 12.46 31.06 13.00
C ASN A 13 10.99 30.68 13.27
N ASP A 14 10.75 29.69 14.13
CA ASP A 14 9.44 29.12 14.44
C ASP A 14 8.68 28.58 13.21
N LYS A 15 9.39 28.25 12.12
CA LYS A 15 8.75 27.72 10.92
C LYS A 15 8.63 26.19 11.03
N PRO A 16 7.45 25.59 10.82
CA PRO A 16 7.27 24.15 10.79
C PRO A 16 8.13 23.50 9.69
N ILE A 17 8.91 22.48 10.06
CA ILE A 17 9.79 21.74 9.15
C ILE A 17 9.51 20.24 9.12
N ALA A 18 8.92 19.68 10.18
CA ALA A 18 8.55 18.28 10.23
C ALA A 18 7.37 18.03 11.17
N VAL A 19 6.77 16.84 11.03
CA VAL A 19 5.79 16.31 11.95
C VAL A 19 6.39 15.05 12.57
N GLN A 20 6.33 14.96 13.89
CA GLN A 20 6.68 13.76 14.63
C GLN A 20 5.40 13.09 15.13
N ILE A 21 5.27 11.79 14.89
CA ILE A 21 4.18 10.94 15.37
C ILE A 21 4.76 9.66 16.00
N PRO A 22 4.03 8.98 16.89
CA PRO A 22 4.39 7.64 17.35
C PRO A 22 4.58 6.68 16.17
N ILE A 23 5.55 5.79 16.27
CA ILE A 23 5.86 4.83 15.21
C ILE A 23 4.65 3.94 14.88
N GLU A 24 3.91 3.49 15.89
CA GLU A 24 2.71 2.66 15.71
C GLU A 24 1.62 3.38 14.90
N GLU A 25 1.53 4.71 15.03
CA GLU A 25 0.56 5.49 14.27
C GLU A 25 1.02 5.73 12.84
N PHE A 26 2.33 5.90 12.63
CA PHE A 26 2.92 5.96 11.30
C PHE A 26 2.65 4.66 10.52
N GLU A 27 2.96 3.51 11.12
CA GLU A 27 2.71 2.19 10.52
C GLU A 27 1.23 1.98 10.21
N ARG A 28 0.33 2.41 11.10
CA ARG A 28 -1.11 2.33 10.87
C ARG A 28 -1.59 3.23 9.73
N ILE A 29 -0.94 4.37 9.50
CA ILE A 29 -1.22 5.22 8.34
C ILE A 29 -0.80 4.49 7.06
N GLU A 30 0.39 3.88 7.04
CA GLU A 30 0.86 3.08 5.91
C GLU A 30 -0.12 1.94 5.60
N GLU A 31 -0.50 1.15 6.60
CA GLU A 31 -1.45 0.05 6.45
C GLU A 31 -2.77 0.50 5.81
N VAL A 32 -3.33 1.64 6.25
CA VAL A 32 -4.58 2.16 5.69
C VAL A 32 -4.41 2.56 4.21
N ILE A 33 -3.28 3.17 3.86
CA ILE A 33 -2.98 3.58 2.48
C ILE A 33 -2.78 2.34 1.59
N GLU A 34 -2.01 1.36 2.06
CA GLU A 34 -1.76 0.10 1.35
C GLU A 34 -3.04 -0.69 1.14
N ASN A 35 -3.86 -0.85 2.19
CA ASN A 35 -5.15 -1.55 2.10
C ASN A 35 -6.09 -0.85 1.13
N TYR A 36 -6.12 0.48 1.11
CA TYR A 36 -6.92 1.22 0.13
C TYR A 36 -6.42 1.00 -1.30
N GLY A 37 -5.11 1.07 -1.52
CA GLY A 37 -4.50 0.80 -2.83
C GLY A 37 -4.81 -0.62 -3.31
N LEU A 38 -4.64 -1.62 -2.45
CA LEU A 38 -4.97 -3.02 -2.75
C LEU A 38 -6.45 -3.19 -3.07
N ALA A 39 -7.35 -2.61 -2.28
CA ALA A 39 -8.78 -2.66 -2.56
C ALA A 39 -9.12 -2.06 -3.93
N LYS A 40 -8.45 -0.97 -4.34
CA LYS A 40 -8.63 -0.39 -5.68
C LYS A 40 -8.12 -1.29 -6.80
N LEU A 41 -6.95 -1.90 -6.63
CA LEU A 41 -6.46 -2.87 -7.61
C LEU A 41 -7.41 -4.07 -7.74
N MET A 42 -8.02 -4.52 -6.63
CA MET A 42 -9.02 -5.59 -6.65
C MET A 42 -10.32 -5.15 -7.34
N ASP A 43 -10.79 -3.92 -7.11
CA ASP A 43 -11.96 -3.34 -7.78
C ASP A 43 -11.75 -3.28 -9.31
N GLU A 44 -10.54 -2.91 -9.75
CA GLU A 44 -10.18 -2.77 -11.18
C GLU A 44 -10.29 -4.10 -11.95
N VAL A 45 -9.98 -5.22 -11.30
CA VAL A 45 -10.02 -6.57 -11.89
C VAL A 45 -11.24 -7.38 -11.45
N ALA A 46 -12.21 -6.77 -10.78
CA ALA A 46 -13.36 -7.48 -10.21
C ALA A 46 -14.22 -8.21 -11.26
N GLY A 47 -14.19 -7.73 -12.52
CA GLY A 47 -14.90 -8.33 -13.65
C GLY A 47 -14.06 -9.32 -14.48
N ASP A 48 -12.78 -9.49 -14.16
CA ASP A 48 -11.88 -10.36 -14.90
C ASP A 48 -12.17 -11.84 -14.62
N GLU A 49 -11.67 -12.70 -15.50
CA GLU A 49 -11.81 -14.15 -15.34
C GLU A 49 -11.14 -14.64 -14.06
N GLN A 50 -11.89 -15.37 -13.24
CA GLN A 50 -11.35 -16.07 -12.07
C GLN A 50 -10.81 -17.43 -12.48
N LEU A 51 -9.49 -17.57 -12.45
CA LEU A 51 -8.81 -18.83 -12.71
C LEU A 51 -8.90 -19.76 -11.49
N SER A 52 -9.04 -21.07 -11.75
CA SER A 52 -8.78 -22.07 -10.72
C SER A 52 -7.32 -22.02 -10.28
N VAL A 53 -7.02 -22.57 -9.09
CA VAL A 53 -5.63 -22.64 -8.58
C VAL A 53 -4.68 -23.34 -9.57
N GLN A 54 -5.17 -24.32 -10.32
CA GLN A 54 -4.36 -25.03 -11.32
C GLN A 54 -4.05 -24.14 -12.52
N GLU A 55 -5.07 -23.47 -13.07
CA GLU A 55 -4.93 -22.55 -14.21
C GLU A 55 -4.06 -21.34 -13.84
N ALA A 56 -4.26 -20.76 -12.66
CA ALA A 56 -3.48 -19.64 -12.16
C ALA A 56 -1.99 -19.99 -12.04
N LYS A 57 -1.66 -21.18 -11.52
CA LYS A 57 -0.26 -21.66 -11.43
C LYS A 57 0.37 -21.86 -12.81
N HIS A 58 -0.38 -22.42 -13.76
CA HIS A 58 0.09 -22.62 -15.13
C HIS A 58 0.36 -21.27 -15.82
N PHE A 59 -0.60 -20.35 -15.75
CA PHE A 59 -0.50 -19.00 -16.32
C PHE A 59 0.66 -18.21 -15.72
N TYR A 60 0.84 -18.24 -14.40
CA TYR A 60 1.97 -17.59 -13.74
C TYR A 60 3.32 -18.18 -14.18
N GLY A 61 3.38 -19.49 -14.44
CA GLY A 61 4.56 -20.16 -14.97
C GLY A 61 4.95 -19.68 -16.36
N SER A 62 3.98 -19.50 -17.28
CA SER A 62 4.26 -18.98 -18.62
C SER A 62 4.73 -17.52 -18.59
N LEU A 63 4.14 -16.69 -17.74
CA LEU A 63 4.56 -15.29 -17.57
C LEU A 63 6.03 -15.15 -17.15
N LYS A 64 6.53 -16.05 -16.27
CA LYS A 64 7.94 -16.04 -15.86
C LYS A 64 8.88 -16.39 -17.00
N GLN A 65 8.51 -17.37 -17.83
CA GLN A 65 9.31 -17.77 -18.98
C GLN A 65 9.43 -16.62 -19.99
N ASP A 66 8.37 -15.84 -20.20
CA ASP A 66 8.37 -14.70 -21.11
C ASP A 66 9.22 -13.51 -20.62
N VAL A 67 9.37 -13.33 -19.30
CA VAL A 67 10.17 -12.24 -18.70
C VAL A 67 11.66 -12.60 -18.59
N GLU A 68 11.99 -13.88 -18.46
CA GLU A 68 13.36 -14.39 -18.32
C GLU A 68 14.02 -14.82 -19.65
N SER A 69 13.30 -14.69 -20.78
CA SER A 69 13.79 -14.96 -22.15
C SER A 69 14.40 -13.73 -22.81
#